data_AF-A0AAW6G7F8-F1
#
_entry.id   AF-A0AAW6G7F8-F1
#
_cell.length_a   1.000
_cell.length_b   1.000
_cell.length_c   1.000
_cell.angle_alpha   90.00
_cell.angle_beta   90.00
_cell.angle_gamma   90.00
#
_symmetry.space_group_name_H-M   'P 1'
#
loop_
_entity.id
_entity.type
_entity.pdbx_description
1 polymer ?
#
loop_
_entity_poly.entity_id
_entity_poly.type
_entity_poly.pdbx_seq_one_letter_code
_entity_poly.pdbx_strand_id
1 'polypeptide(L)'
;MTDIILCISKKGQKKRCSIVLYSILAFFLIFAFPIFPMVSSAKLVMLFIVFEILYFKNFKERIAMFVYQFKAFPQIYYLLFFYTIVVTVIACAIEMSLVSKVFSSFLLYIISFFFFTEVNKYLDVSKVVVYCFLVQSFIIILAIFSESFFSFTASLRSAVNDNHELAYGRLRGNAVCGYQFFGIATMFTFIVIYLILHLKDFKYGILLLLPICFASICSGRFSIVGIFIGVGMLIVKNVVNGKFSNVIWVCAIGISLLISAIALLYNNVDNIEDPLMYKVVQHYLIDPIDSVLFQDSFQTSSTDRLLEMYEEDDIKQYFWLGAGRYTNPDGHYFGGVDIGYYRMLGYYGIIGFLLITYTLYYLIYCTRSDLDIYTKHAFFINFLVLNFKGDVQVFNNNIIPIVVAFLFFSSKEKLLFKI
;
A
#
# COMPACT_ATOMS: atom_id res chain seq x y z
N MET A 1 25.13 13.64 -12.20
CA MET A 1 25.34 13.95 -10.77
C MET A 1 25.69 12.72 -9.92
N THR A 2 25.50 11.49 -10.43
CA THR A 2 26.12 10.25 -9.93
C THR A 2 27.65 10.23 -10.03
N ASP A 3 28.27 11.20 -10.73
CA ASP A 3 29.71 11.44 -10.70
C ASP A 3 30.09 12.63 -9.81
N ILE A 4 29.15 13.50 -9.43
CA ILE A 4 29.43 14.75 -8.69
C ILE A 4 29.51 14.49 -7.17
N ILE A 5 28.82 13.47 -6.65
CA ILE A 5 28.99 12.99 -5.26
C ILE A 5 30.06 11.87 -5.18
N LEU A 6 30.63 11.44 -6.31
CA LEU A 6 31.26 10.12 -6.47
C LEU A 6 32.66 10.14 -7.10
N CYS A 7 33.30 11.31 -7.12
CA CYS A 7 34.63 11.51 -7.70
C CYS A 7 35.81 10.90 -6.90
N ILE A 8 35.60 10.23 -5.76
CA ILE A 8 36.71 9.81 -4.86
C ILE A 8 36.73 8.28 -4.61
N SER A 9 36.41 7.43 -5.57
CA SER A 9 36.21 6.00 -5.23
C SER A 9 36.52 4.99 -6.36
N LYS A 10 37.30 3.96 -6.01
CA LYS A 10 37.65 2.80 -6.86
C LYS A 10 36.38 2.11 -7.37
N LYS A 11 36.40 1.51 -8.57
CA LYS A 11 35.24 0.84 -9.24
C LYS A 11 34.34 0.00 -8.31
N GLY A 12 34.91 -0.72 -7.34
CA GLY A 12 34.14 -1.52 -6.36
C GLY A 12 33.41 -0.70 -5.29
N GLN A 13 33.98 0.43 -4.88
CA GLN A 13 33.37 1.34 -3.90
C GLN A 13 32.27 2.19 -4.57
N LYS A 14 32.37 2.49 -5.89
CA LYS A 14 31.29 3.11 -6.68
C LYS A 14 29.98 2.31 -6.64
N LYS A 15 30.07 0.99 -6.88
CA LYS A 15 28.91 0.08 -6.86
C LYS A 15 28.24 0.02 -5.49
N ARG A 16 29.03 0.04 -4.40
CA ARG A 16 28.51 0.02 -3.02
C ARG A 16 27.76 1.30 -2.67
N CYS A 17 28.29 2.47 -3.05
CA CYS A 17 27.60 3.75 -2.84
C CYS A 17 26.26 3.81 -3.58
N SER A 18 26.19 3.33 -4.83
CA SER A 18 24.92 3.26 -5.58
C SER A 18 23.89 2.36 -4.90
N ILE A 19 24.31 1.20 -4.38
CA ILE A 19 23.42 0.27 -3.66
C ILE A 19 22.77 0.97 -2.45
N VAL A 20 23.57 1.63 -1.62
CA VAL A 20 23.06 2.33 -0.42
C VAL A 20 22.13 3.47 -0.83
N LEU A 21 22.55 4.30 -1.79
CA LEU A 21 21.76 5.44 -2.27
C LEU A 21 20.39 5.00 -2.80
N TYR A 22 20.34 4.04 -3.72
CA TYR A 22 19.08 3.58 -4.31
C TYR A 22 18.17 2.89 -3.29
N SER A 23 18.73 2.24 -2.27
CA SER A 23 17.94 1.67 -1.16
C SER A 23 17.26 2.76 -0.32
N ILE A 24 17.99 3.84 0.00
CA ILE A 24 17.45 5.00 0.73
C ILE A 24 16.39 5.71 -0.13
N LEU A 25 16.67 5.95 -1.41
CA LEU A 25 15.71 6.58 -2.31
C LEU A 25 14.45 5.73 -2.52
N ALA A 26 14.57 4.40 -2.50
CA ALA A 26 13.40 3.51 -2.57
C ALA A 26 12.51 3.69 -1.34
N PHE A 27 13.11 3.74 -0.15
CA PHE A 27 12.38 4.05 1.08
C PHE A 27 11.68 5.41 1.00
N PHE A 28 12.36 6.44 0.47
CA PHE A 28 11.80 7.79 0.30
C PHE A 28 10.63 7.82 -0.67
N LEU A 29 10.71 7.08 -1.77
CA LEU A 29 9.64 6.99 -2.77
C LEU A 29 8.42 6.26 -2.22
N ILE A 30 8.63 5.14 -1.54
CA ILE A 30 7.56 4.26 -1.04
C ILE A 30 6.77 4.93 0.08
N PHE A 31 7.45 5.48 1.10
CA PHE A 31 6.78 5.99 2.29
C PHE A 31 6.41 7.48 2.21
N ALA A 32 6.97 8.23 1.26
CA ALA A 32 6.59 9.62 0.97
C ALA A 32 6.41 10.51 2.23
N PHE A 33 7.25 10.33 3.25
CA PHE A 33 7.13 11.03 4.52
C PHE A 33 7.36 12.55 4.35
N PRO A 34 6.70 13.39 5.15
CA PRO A 34 6.91 14.84 5.09
C PRO A 34 8.34 15.18 5.52
N ILE A 35 8.98 16.10 4.79
CA ILE A 35 10.30 16.65 5.13
C ILE A 35 10.15 18.13 5.49
N PHE A 36 9.43 18.86 4.64
CA PHE A 36 9.02 20.24 4.87
C PHE A 36 7.52 20.38 4.58
N PRO A 37 6.85 21.46 5.04
CA PRO A 37 5.49 21.75 4.62
C PRO A 37 5.35 21.65 3.10
N MET A 38 4.37 20.89 2.62
CA MET A 38 4.11 20.61 1.20
C MET A 38 5.20 19.83 0.45
N VAL A 39 6.30 19.42 1.07
CA VAL A 39 7.39 18.63 0.43
C VAL A 39 7.53 17.27 1.10
N SER A 40 7.19 16.22 0.35
CA SER A 40 7.41 14.83 0.76
C SER A 40 8.72 14.27 0.22
N SER A 41 9.24 13.23 0.87
CA SER A 41 10.43 12.50 0.44
C SER A 41 10.31 11.95 -0.99
N ALA A 42 9.11 11.56 -1.43
CA ALA A 42 8.88 11.10 -2.80
C ALA A 42 9.09 12.19 -3.85
N LYS A 43 8.82 13.47 -3.52
CA LYS A 43 9.11 14.60 -4.43
C LYS A 43 10.61 14.80 -4.62
N LEU A 44 11.44 14.50 -3.62
CA LEU A 44 12.90 14.52 -3.79
C LEU A 44 13.36 13.44 -4.78
N VAL A 45 12.77 12.24 -4.72
CA VAL A 45 13.07 11.16 -5.68
C VAL A 45 12.61 11.55 -7.08
N MET A 46 11.45 12.20 -7.20
CA MET A 46 10.98 12.73 -8.49
C MET A 46 11.98 13.73 -9.09
N LEU A 47 12.45 14.70 -8.31
CA LEU A 47 13.47 15.65 -8.77
C LEU A 47 14.75 14.92 -9.19
N PHE A 48 15.22 13.97 -8.40
CA PHE A 48 16.39 13.14 -8.73
C PHE A 48 16.23 12.45 -10.09
N ILE A 49 15.08 11.81 -10.35
CA ILE A 49 14.81 11.13 -11.62
C ILE A 49 14.69 12.10 -12.79
N VAL A 50 14.07 13.27 -12.61
CA VAL A 50 14.00 14.31 -13.65
C VAL A 50 15.41 14.77 -14.02
N PHE A 51 16.26 15.08 -13.05
CA PHE A 51 17.65 15.45 -13.31
C PHE A 51 18.44 14.34 -14.01
N GLU A 52 18.21 13.09 -13.61
CA GLU A 52 18.84 11.94 -14.23
C GLU A 52 18.44 11.82 -15.71
N ILE A 53 17.15 11.95 -16.02
CA ILE A 53 16.64 11.89 -17.39
C ILE A 53 17.21 13.02 -18.27
N LEU A 54 17.24 14.25 -17.74
CA LEU A 54 17.78 15.40 -18.45
C LEU A 54 19.29 15.26 -18.74
N TYR A 55 20.02 14.60 -17.83
CA TYR A 55 21.47 14.44 -17.95
C TYR A 55 21.88 13.30 -18.91
N PHE A 56 21.24 12.13 -18.84
CA PHE A 56 21.71 10.92 -19.52
C PHE A 56 21.22 10.77 -20.97
N LYS A 57 20.41 11.70 -21.51
CA LYS A 57 19.88 11.71 -22.91
C LYS A 57 19.13 10.44 -23.37
N ASN A 58 19.01 9.39 -22.56
CA ASN A 58 18.31 8.13 -22.89
C ASN A 58 16.79 8.19 -22.67
N PHE A 59 16.19 9.38 -22.67
CA PHE A 59 14.76 9.56 -22.38
C PHE A 59 13.86 8.77 -23.35
N LYS A 60 14.19 8.80 -24.65
CA LYS A 60 13.42 8.09 -25.69
C LYS A 60 13.36 6.58 -25.43
N GLU A 61 14.49 5.98 -25.06
CA GLU A 61 14.58 4.56 -24.77
C GLU A 61 13.77 4.19 -23.52
N ARG A 62 13.84 5.01 -22.47
CA ARG A 62 13.05 4.80 -21.24
C ARG A 62 11.55 4.88 -21.51
N ILE A 63 11.11 5.85 -22.29
CA ILE A 63 9.70 5.97 -22.71
C ILE A 63 9.29 4.76 -23.56
N ALA A 64 10.13 4.32 -24.49
CA ALA A 64 9.86 3.13 -25.30
C ALA A 64 9.70 1.89 -24.43
N MET A 65 10.56 1.69 -23.43
CA MET A 65 10.42 0.61 -22.44
C MET A 65 9.14 0.73 -21.63
N PHE A 66 8.79 1.93 -21.16
CA PHE A 66 7.55 2.15 -20.42
C PHE A 66 6.33 1.76 -21.26
N VAL A 67 6.24 2.25 -22.50
CA VAL A 67 5.14 1.90 -23.42
C VAL A 67 5.14 0.41 -23.74
N TYR A 68 6.31 -0.20 -23.96
CA TYR A 68 6.44 -1.63 -24.21
C TYR A 68 5.90 -2.47 -23.04
N GLN A 69 6.26 -2.11 -21.81
CA GLN A 69 5.89 -2.83 -20.60
C GLN A 69 4.41 -2.62 -20.24
N PHE A 70 3.95 -1.38 -20.26
CA PHE A 70 2.58 -1.00 -19.90
C PHE A 70 1.57 -1.25 -21.03
N LYS A 71 2.01 -1.51 -22.26
CA LYS A 71 1.15 -1.70 -23.44
C LYS A 71 0.14 -0.56 -23.60
N ALA A 72 -1.16 -0.86 -23.62
CA ALA A 72 -2.24 0.13 -23.78
C ALA A 72 -2.69 0.77 -22.45
N PHE A 73 -2.07 0.43 -21.32
CA PHE A 73 -2.44 1.00 -20.02
C PHE A 73 -2.37 2.54 -20.00
N PRO A 74 -1.34 3.21 -20.57
CA PRO A 74 -1.29 4.67 -20.57
C PRO A 74 -2.47 5.31 -21.29
N GLN A 75 -2.95 4.71 -22.38
CA GLN A 75 -4.11 5.18 -23.15
C GLN A 75 -5.41 4.97 -22.37
N ILE A 76 -5.57 3.82 -21.72
CA ILE A 76 -6.74 3.53 -20.88
C ILE A 76 -6.76 4.45 -19.66
N TYR A 77 -5.61 4.70 -19.04
CA TYR A 77 -5.49 5.62 -17.92
C TYR A 77 -5.77 7.07 -18.35
N TYR A 78 -5.31 7.47 -19.53
CA TYR A 78 -5.64 8.77 -20.11
C TYR A 78 -7.14 8.92 -20.37
N LEU A 79 -7.81 7.86 -20.85
CA LEU A 79 -9.26 7.82 -20.98
C LEU A 79 -9.94 7.99 -19.62
N LEU A 80 -9.47 7.33 -18.56
CA LEU A 80 -9.97 7.52 -17.20
C LEU A 80 -9.79 8.97 -16.72
N PHE A 81 -8.62 9.56 -16.95
CA PHE A 81 -8.35 10.95 -16.62
C PHE A 81 -9.29 11.92 -17.34
N PHE A 82 -9.45 11.77 -18.65
CA PHE A 82 -10.37 12.60 -19.43
C PHE A 82 -11.82 12.41 -18.99
N TYR A 83 -12.25 11.16 -18.76
CA TYR A 83 -13.58 10.86 -18.25
C TYR A 83 -13.84 11.54 -16.88
N THR A 84 -12.83 11.57 -16.01
CA THR A 84 -12.91 12.27 -14.71
C THR A 84 -13.20 13.77 -14.90
N ILE A 85 -12.52 14.42 -15.84
CA ILE A 85 -12.78 15.83 -16.19
C ILE A 85 -14.21 15.99 -16.73
N VAL A 86 -14.62 15.13 -17.66
CA VAL A 86 -15.95 15.19 -18.29
C VAL A 86 -17.06 15.09 -17.24
N VAL A 87 -16.98 14.12 -16.34
CA VAL A 87 -17.98 13.95 -15.26
C VAL A 87 -18.00 15.16 -14.33
N THR A 88 -16.83 15.68 -13.92
CA THR A 88 -16.75 16.88 -13.06
C THR A 88 -17.41 18.09 -13.71
N VAL A 89 -17.17 18.30 -15.01
CA VAL A 89 -17.65 19.46 -15.76
C VAL A 89 -19.14 19.33 -16.05
N ILE A 90 -19.62 18.17 -16.51
CA ILE A 90 -21.05 17.94 -16.80
C ILE A 90 -21.90 18.06 -15.54
N ALA A 91 -21.41 17.55 -14.41
CA ALA A 91 -22.10 17.67 -13.13
C ALA A 91 -22.00 19.09 -12.50
N CYS A 92 -21.29 20.02 -13.14
CA CYS A 92 -21.06 21.39 -12.64
C CYS A 92 -20.51 21.44 -11.20
N ALA A 93 -19.77 20.41 -10.77
CA ALA A 93 -19.34 20.27 -9.38
C ALA A 93 -18.18 21.21 -8.99
N ILE A 94 -17.42 21.73 -9.97
CA ILE A 94 -16.26 22.64 -9.81
C ILE A 94 -15.20 22.12 -8.81
N GLU A 95 -15.19 20.81 -8.54
CA GLU A 95 -14.36 20.18 -7.51
C GLU A 95 -13.30 19.28 -8.19
N MET A 96 -12.04 19.73 -8.19
CA MET A 96 -10.95 19.16 -9.01
C MET A 96 -9.99 18.23 -8.23
N SER A 97 -10.32 17.84 -7.00
CA SER A 97 -9.44 17.03 -6.15
C SER A 97 -9.19 15.64 -6.75
N LEU A 98 -10.24 14.97 -7.26
CA LEU A 98 -10.08 13.65 -7.88
C LEU A 98 -9.35 13.75 -9.23
N VAL A 99 -9.63 14.77 -10.04
CA VAL A 99 -8.84 15.07 -11.26
C VAL A 99 -7.35 15.21 -10.92
N SER A 100 -7.02 15.97 -9.89
CA SER A 100 -5.63 16.14 -9.41
C SER A 100 -5.03 14.83 -8.90
N LYS A 101 -5.82 14.00 -8.20
CA LYS A 101 -5.40 12.69 -7.70
C LYS A 101 -5.10 11.72 -8.85
N VAL A 102 -5.97 11.63 -9.85
CA VAL A 102 -5.80 10.76 -11.03
C VAL A 102 -4.58 11.21 -11.83
N PHE A 103 -4.40 12.52 -12.06
CA PHE A 103 -3.23 13.06 -12.76
C PHE A 103 -1.92 12.80 -12.02
N SER A 104 -1.85 13.15 -10.72
CA SER A 104 -0.64 12.94 -9.91
C SER A 104 -0.24 11.47 -9.84
N SER A 105 -1.22 10.57 -9.79
CA SER A 105 -1.00 9.12 -9.83
C SER A 105 -0.38 8.65 -11.14
N PHE A 106 -0.80 9.20 -12.28
CA PHE A 106 -0.20 8.85 -13.56
C PHE A 106 1.28 9.24 -13.62
N LEU A 107 1.62 10.44 -13.14
CA LEU A 107 3.01 10.86 -13.01
C LEU A 107 3.80 9.91 -12.11
N LEU A 108 3.19 9.46 -11.01
CA LEU A 108 3.83 8.55 -10.08
C LEU A 108 4.09 7.16 -10.68
N TYR A 109 3.25 6.65 -11.59
CA TYR A 109 3.54 5.42 -12.36
C TYR A 109 4.81 5.58 -13.19
N ILE A 110 4.93 6.70 -13.93
CA ILE A 110 6.09 6.98 -14.78
C ILE A 110 7.35 7.09 -13.93
N ILE A 111 7.30 7.88 -12.86
CA ILE A 111 8.44 8.10 -11.96
C ILE A 111 8.87 6.79 -11.29
N SER A 112 7.91 6.01 -10.77
CA SER A 112 8.20 4.74 -10.12
C SER A 112 8.84 3.76 -11.10
N PHE A 113 8.33 3.67 -12.34
CA PHE A 113 8.89 2.78 -13.35
C PHE A 113 10.32 3.18 -13.73
N PHE A 114 10.57 4.46 -13.96
CA PHE A 114 11.91 4.96 -14.26
C PHE A 114 12.88 4.79 -13.10
N PHE A 115 12.42 5.04 -11.87
CA PHE A 115 13.22 4.82 -10.68
C PHE A 115 13.60 3.34 -10.53
N PHE A 116 12.62 2.42 -10.58
CA PHE A 116 12.92 1.00 -10.41
C PHE A 116 13.69 0.38 -11.58
N THR A 117 13.61 0.96 -12.79
CA THR A 117 14.51 0.60 -13.89
C THR A 117 15.98 0.82 -13.52
N GLU A 118 16.30 1.91 -12.81
CA GLU A 118 17.66 2.18 -12.35
C GLU A 118 18.05 1.31 -11.16
N VAL A 119 17.15 1.12 -10.20
CA VAL A 119 17.37 0.21 -9.07
C VAL A 119 17.71 -1.19 -9.58
N ASN A 120 16.97 -1.70 -10.58
CA ASN A 120 17.14 -3.05 -11.12
C ASN A 120 18.54 -3.32 -11.72
N LYS A 121 19.28 -2.27 -12.10
CA LYS A 121 20.67 -2.42 -12.57
C LYS A 121 21.59 -2.91 -11.43
N TYR A 122 21.31 -2.48 -10.21
CA TYR A 122 22.19 -2.68 -9.05
C TYR A 122 21.63 -3.68 -8.03
N LEU A 123 20.31 -3.74 -7.88
CA LEU A 123 19.61 -4.45 -6.81
C LEU A 123 18.40 -5.22 -7.34
N ASP A 124 18.01 -6.27 -6.62
CA ASP A 124 16.74 -6.96 -6.81
C ASP A 124 15.62 -6.08 -6.22
N VAL A 125 14.82 -5.49 -7.10
CA VAL A 125 13.79 -4.50 -6.75
C VAL A 125 12.78 -5.08 -5.75
N SER A 126 12.32 -6.31 -5.99
CA SER A 126 11.34 -6.98 -5.11
C SER A 126 11.86 -7.09 -3.67
N LYS A 127 13.14 -7.43 -3.50
CA LYS A 127 13.79 -7.54 -2.19
C LYS A 127 13.99 -6.18 -1.55
N VAL A 128 14.40 -5.17 -2.32
CA VAL A 128 14.56 -3.80 -1.81
C VAL A 128 13.24 -3.30 -1.21
N VAL A 129 12.11 -3.52 -1.92
CA VAL A 129 10.79 -3.14 -1.42
C VAL A 129 10.47 -3.86 -0.11
N VAL A 130 10.60 -5.19 -0.06
CA VAL A 130 10.36 -5.96 1.19
C VAL A 130 11.25 -5.49 2.34
N TYR A 131 12.53 -5.20 2.07
CA TYR A 131 13.44 -4.69 3.09
C TYR A 131 13.10 -3.27 3.55
N CYS A 132 12.57 -2.41 2.68
CA CYS A 132 12.06 -1.10 3.12
C CYS A 132 10.95 -1.27 4.15
N PHE A 133 10.03 -2.23 3.95
CA PHE A 133 8.98 -2.53 4.92
C PHE A 133 9.50 -3.22 6.18
N LEU A 134 10.56 -4.02 6.10
CA LEU A 134 11.23 -4.55 7.28
C LEU A 134 11.81 -3.41 8.14
N VAL A 135 12.53 -2.46 7.52
CA VAL A 135 13.06 -1.28 8.22
C VAL A 135 11.92 -0.48 8.85
N GLN A 136 10.85 -0.23 8.10
CA GLN A 136 9.68 0.47 8.62
C GLN A 136 9.02 -0.26 9.80
N SER A 137 9.00 -1.60 9.76
CA SER A 137 8.46 -2.41 10.84
C SER A 137 9.27 -2.24 12.13
N PHE A 138 10.59 -2.23 12.03
CA PHE A 138 11.45 -1.93 13.18
C PHE A 138 11.26 -0.51 13.70
N ILE A 139 11.09 0.49 12.82
CA ILE A 139 10.79 1.87 13.23
C ILE A 139 9.47 1.91 14.02
N ILE A 140 8.42 1.25 13.54
CA ILE A 140 7.11 1.20 14.22
C ILE A 140 7.25 0.53 15.59
N ILE A 141 7.90 -0.63 15.65
CA ILE A 141 8.13 -1.37 16.90
C ILE A 141 8.90 -0.51 17.91
N LEU A 142 10.00 0.12 17.49
CA LEU A 142 10.79 1.00 18.36
C LEU A 142 9.97 2.19 18.86
N ALA A 143 9.13 2.79 18.01
CA ALA A 143 8.26 3.90 18.41
C ALA A 143 7.15 3.48 19.40
N ILE A 144 6.68 2.23 19.35
CA ILE A 144 5.74 1.69 20.34
C ILE A 144 6.45 1.60 21.71
N PHE A 145 7.65 1.04 21.75
CA PHE A 145 8.35 0.75 23.01
C PHE A 145 9.17 1.92 23.58
N SER A 146 9.54 2.92 22.77
CA SER A 146 10.38 4.05 23.20
C SER A 146 9.72 5.39 22.91
N GLU A 147 9.41 6.12 23.98
CA GLU A 147 8.83 7.47 23.88
C GLU A 147 9.82 8.46 23.25
N SER A 148 11.09 8.38 23.65
CA SER A 148 12.15 9.20 23.05
C SER A 148 12.25 9.00 21.53
N PHE A 149 12.20 7.73 21.08
CA PHE A 149 12.22 7.43 19.65
C PHE A 149 10.92 7.87 18.95
N PHE A 150 9.77 7.75 19.61
CA PHE A 150 8.49 8.23 19.11
C PHE A 150 8.55 9.74 18.84
N SER A 151 9.02 10.53 19.81
CA SER A 151 9.15 11.98 19.71
C SER A 151 10.20 12.39 18.68
N PHE A 152 11.34 11.67 18.61
CA PHE A 152 12.39 11.92 17.62
C PHE A 152 11.89 11.81 16.17
N THR A 153 10.98 10.87 15.91
CA THR A 153 10.46 10.61 14.56
C THR A 153 9.18 11.37 14.23
N ALA A 154 8.63 12.17 15.15
CA ALA A 154 7.33 12.84 15.01
C ALA A 154 7.25 13.78 13.79
N SER A 155 8.33 14.52 13.49
CA SER A 155 8.39 15.45 12.35
C SER A 155 8.33 14.76 10.98
N LEU A 156 8.59 13.45 10.93
CA LEU A 156 8.58 12.64 9.71
C LEU A 156 7.27 11.87 9.54
N ARG A 157 6.22 12.23 10.30
CA ARG A 157 4.90 11.61 10.23
C ARG A 157 3.89 12.66 9.76
N SER A 158 2.88 12.23 9.01
CA SER A 158 1.72 13.09 8.78
C SER A 158 1.05 13.42 10.12
N ALA A 159 0.54 14.65 10.24
CA ALA A 159 -0.13 15.11 11.44
C ALA A 159 -1.22 14.11 11.87
N VAL A 160 -1.18 13.73 13.14
CA VAL A 160 -2.19 12.90 13.79
C VAL A 160 -3.07 13.83 14.61
N ASN A 161 -4.39 13.75 14.46
CA ASN A 161 -5.30 14.55 15.28
C ASN A 161 -5.22 14.11 16.75
N ASP A 162 -5.34 15.04 17.69
CA ASP A 162 -5.28 14.78 19.13
C ASP A 162 -6.25 13.66 19.58
N ASN A 163 -7.45 13.62 18.98
CA ASN A 163 -8.43 12.56 19.24
C ASN A 163 -7.94 11.15 18.86
N HIS A 164 -7.10 11.03 17.83
CA HIS A 164 -6.51 9.76 17.44
C HIS A 164 -5.39 9.33 18.40
N GLU A 165 -4.59 10.28 18.88
CA GLU A 165 -3.55 10.01 19.86
C GLU A 165 -4.15 9.57 21.20
N LEU A 166 -5.25 10.18 21.63
CA LEU A 166 -6.00 9.76 22.81
C LEU A 166 -6.65 8.37 22.67
N ALA A 167 -7.10 8.01 21.47
CA ALA A 167 -7.80 6.75 21.22
C ALA A 167 -6.87 5.54 21.03
N TYR A 168 -5.70 5.75 20.43
CA TYR A 168 -4.79 4.66 20.04
C TYR A 168 -3.39 4.75 20.68
N GLY A 169 -3.12 5.80 21.44
CA GLY A 169 -1.81 6.06 22.05
C GLY A 169 -0.68 5.91 21.04
N ARG A 170 0.40 5.26 21.48
CA ARG A 170 1.56 4.91 20.65
C ARG A 170 1.41 3.57 19.93
N LEU A 171 0.25 2.90 19.94
CA LEU A 171 0.11 1.63 19.20
C LEU A 171 -0.14 1.85 17.70
N ARG A 172 -0.57 3.05 17.30
CA ARG A 172 -0.92 3.39 15.92
C ARG A 172 -0.48 4.82 15.57
N GLY A 173 -0.23 5.07 14.28
CA GLY A 173 0.20 6.40 13.83
C GLY A 173 1.71 6.64 13.92
N ASN A 174 2.50 5.59 14.13
CA ASN A 174 3.94 5.70 14.39
C ASN A 174 4.82 5.58 13.13
N ALA A 175 4.22 5.26 12.00
CA ALA A 175 4.95 5.01 10.77
C ALA A 175 5.64 6.30 10.31
N VAL A 176 6.93 6.27 9.98
CA VAL A 176 7.56 7.34 9.20
C VAL A 176 7.03 7.27 7.78
N CYS A 177 5.91 7.94 7.52
CA CYS A 177 5.15 7.80 6.29
C CYS A 177 4.21 9.02 6.10
N GLY A 178 4.00 9.41 4.84
CA GLY A 178 3.00 10.39 4.43
C GLY A 178 1.56 9.87 4.51
N TYR A 179 1.37 8.55 4.64
CA TYR A 179 0.09 7.87 4.61
C TYR A 179 -0.15 7.10 5.91
N GLN A 180 -0.71 7.74 6.93
CA GLN A 180 -0.97 7.09 8.22
C GLN A 180 -2.19 6.16 8.16
N PHE A 181 -2.36 5.36 9.22
CA PHE A 181 -3.56 4.55 9.46
C PHE A 181 -3.89 3.58 8.31
N PHE A 182 -5.06 3.76 7.67
CA PHE A 182 -5.51 2.90 6.57
C PHE A 182 -4.52 2.93 5.40
N GLY A 183 -3.89 4.08 5.10
CA GLY A 183 -2.92 4.19 4.02
C GLY A 183 -1.74 3.24 4.18
N ILE A 184 -0.99 3.31 5.29
CA ILE A 184 0.13 2.39 5.53
C ILE A 184 -0.34 0.94 5.69
N ALA A 185 -1.51 0.69 6.30
CA ALA A 185 -2.07 -0.65 6.43
C ALA A 185 -2.33 -1.30 5.05
N THR A 186 -2.87 -0.55 4.09
CA THR A 186 -3.06 -1.03 2.71
C THR A 186 -1.73 -1.33 2.05
N MET A 187 -0.69 -0.52 2.26
CA MET A 187 0.64 -0.80 1.72
C MET A 187 1.20 -2.13 2.25
N PHE A 188 1.08 -2.37 3.56
CA PHE A 188 1.49 -3.64 4.16
C PHE A 188 0.75 -4.86 3.60
N THR A 189 -0.53 -4.75 3.23
CA THR A 189 -1.27 -5.89 2.66
C THR A 189 -0.60 -6.45 1.41
N PHE A 190 -0.15 -5.58 0.49
CA PHE A 190 0.55 -6.01 -0.73
C PHE A 190 1.89 -6.70 -0.41
N ILE A 191 2.61 -6.21 0.59
CA ILE A 191 3.90 -6.75 1.01
C ILE A 191 3.74 -8.11 1.67
N VAL A 192 2.77 -8.24 2.57
CA VAL A 192 2.47 -9.50 3.26
C VAL A 192 2.03 -10.56 2.28
N ILE A 193 1.12 -10.23 1.34
CA ILE A 193 0.71 -11.14 0.27
C ILE A 193 1.92 -11.62 -0.53
N TYR A 194 2.76 -10.69 -1.00
CA TYR A 194 3.94 -11.01 -1.77
C TYR A 194 4.92 -11.90 -0.99
N LEU A 195 5.22 -11.54 0.26
CA LEU A 195 6.15 -12.28 1.11
C LEU A 195 5.67 -13.70 1.43
N ILE A 196 4.37 -13.91 1.65
CA ILE A 196 3.80 -15.25 1.88
C ILE A 196 3.95 -16.12 0.63
N LEU A 197 3.62 -15.59 -0.55
CA LEU A 197 3.64 -16.35 -1.81
C LEU A 197 5.05 -16.63 -2.34
N HIS A 198 6.03 -15.78 -1.96
CA HIS A 198 7.43 -15.83 -2.41
C HIS A 198 8.42 -16.04 -1.26
N LEU A 199 7.98 -16.61 -0.14
CA LEU A 199 8.79 -16.77 1.08
C LEU A 199 10.14 -17.47 0.81
N LYS A 200 10.16 -18.42 -0.12
CA LYS A 200 11.35 -19.18 -0.55
C LYS A 200 12.44 -18.32 -1.19
N ASP A 201 12.12 -17.13 -1.69
CA ASP A 201 13.09 -16.23 -2.32
C ASP A 201 13.91 -15.43 -1.30
N PHE A 202 13.56 -15.56 -0.02
CA PHE A 202 14.19 -14.92 1.12
C PHE A 202 14.86 -15.95 2.03
N LYS A 203 16.19 -15.84 2.21
CA LYS A 203 17.00 -16.76 3.04
C LYS A 203 16.45 -16.92 4.47
N TYR A 204 15.83 -15.88 5.02
CA TYR A 204 15.25 -15.85 6.36
C TYR A 204 13.77 -15.41 6.32
N GLY A 205 13.01 -15.84 5.30
CA GLY A 205 11.66 -15.35 5.03
C GLY A 205 10.72 -15.33 6.25
N ILE A 206 10.71 -16.39 7.07
CA ILE A 206 9.87 -16.47 8.28
C ILE A 206 10.26 -15.39 9.31
N LEU A 207 11.57 -15.17 9.53
CA LEU A 207 12.06 -14.13 10.44
C LEU A 207 11.76 -12.72 9.94
N LEU A 208 11.59 -12.54 8.62
CA LEU A 208 11.13 -11.28 8.03
C LEU A 208 9.62 -11.08 8.21
N LEU A 209 8.85 -12.16 8.10
CA LEU A 209 7.39 -12.13 8.15
C LEU A 209 6.87 -11.67 9.52
N LEU A 210 7.49 -12.11 10.62
CA LEU A 210 7.05 -11.78 11.99
C LEU A 210 7.00 -10.27 12.27
N PRO A 211 8.10 -9.50 12.16
CA PRO A 211 8.06 -8.05 12.43
C PRO A 211 7.16 -7.31 11.43
N ILE A 212 7.09 -7.76 10.17
CA ILE A 212 6.22 -7.15 9.15
C ILE A 212 4.75 -7.34 9.49
N CYS A 213 4.32 -8.57 9.85
CA CYS A 213 2.95 -8.84 10.26
C CYS A 213 2.57 -8.09 11.53
N PHE A 214 3.47 -8.03 12.53
CA PHE A 214 3.24 -7.28 13.75
C PHE A 214 3.02 -5.79 13.46
N ALA A 215 3.96 -5.14 12.78
CA ALA A 215 3.86 -3.72 12.43
C ALA A 215 2.64 -3.41 11.54
N SER A 216 2.28 -4.35 10.66
CA SER A 216 1.10 -4.28 9.81
C SER A 216 -0.20 -4.20 10.64
N ILE A 217 -0.38 -5.10 11.61
CA ILE A 217 -1.58 -5.15 12.48
C ILE A 217 -1.67 -3.90 13.36
N CYS A 218 -0.54 -3.46 13.95
CA CYS A 218 -0.46 -2.22 14.71
C CYS A 218 -0.84 -1.00 13.86
N SER A 219 -0.36 -0.94 12.61
CA SER A 219 -0.67 0.15 11.68
C SER A 219 -2.17 0.20 11.31
N GLY A 220 -2.80 -0.97 11.16
CA GLY A 220 -4.24 -1.09 10.98
C GLY A 220 -4.69 -2.55 10.91
N ARG A 221 -5.71 -2.91 11.69
CA ARG A 221 -6.32 -4.26 11.74
C ARG A 221 -6.73 -4.79 10.36
N PHE A 222 -7.13 -3.90 9.45
CA PHE A 222 -7.54 -4.30 8.10
C PHE A 222 -6.41 -4.97 7.31
N SER A 223 -5.16 -4.80 7.72
CA SER A 223 -4.03 -5.47 7.08
C SER A 223 -4.02 -6.99 7.25
N ILE A 224 -4.77 -7.52 8.22
CA ILE A 224 -5.02 -8.96 8.40
C ILE A 224 -5.62 -9.59 7.13
N VAL A 225 -6.40 -8.82 6.35
CA VAL A 225 -6.91 -9.23 5.04
C VAL A 225 -5.78 -9.69 4.11
N GLY A 226 -4.64 -9.00 4.12
CA GLY A 226 -3.48 -9.38 3.32
C GLY A 226 -2.92 -10.75 3.72
N ILE A 227 -2.93 -11.09 5.01
CA ILE A 227 -2.54 -12.42 5.51
C ILE A 227 -3.52 -13.46 4.98
N PHE A 228 -4.83 -13.25 5.12
CA PHE A 228 -5.84 -14.20 4.64
C PHE A 228 -5.79 -14.42 3.14
N ILE A 229 -5.65 -13.36 2.33
CA ILE A 229 -5.52 -13.47 0.87
C ILE A 229 -4.23 -14.20 0.51
N GLY A 230 -3.10 -13.87 1.15
CA GLY A 230 -1.82 -14.53 0.89
C GLY A 230 -1.84 -16.02 1.22
N VAL A 231 -2.34 -16.39 2.40
CA VAL A 231 -2.49 -17.80 2.82
C VAL A 231 -3.52 -18.53 1.95
N GLY A 232 -4.67 -17.92 1.68
CA GLY A 232 -5.69 -18.50 0.80
C GLY A 232 -5.15 -18.79 -0.59
N MET A 233 -4.40 -17.86 -1.18
CA MET A 233 -3.77 -18.08 -2.47
C MET A 233 -2.62 -19.10 -2.43
N LEU A 234 -1.89 -19.20 -1.31
CA LEU A 234 -0.90 -20.26 -1.10
C LEU A 234 -1.57 -21.64 -1.05
N ILE A 235 -2.74 -21.74 -0.41
CA ILE A 235 -3.56 -22.96 -0.38
C ILE A 235 -3.99 -23.32 -1.79
N VAL A 236 -4.62 -22.38 -2.52
CA VAL A 236 -5.04 -22.59 -3.92
C VAL A 236 -3.86 -23.07 -4.78
N LYS A 237 -2.71 -22.41 -4.68
CA LYS A 237 -1.49 -22.79 -5.40
C LYS A 237 -1.02 -24.21 -5.06
N ASN A 238 -1.10 -24.64 -3.80
CA ASN A 238 -0.71 -26.00 -3.40
C ASN A 238 -1.74 -27.04 -3.87
N VAL A 239 -3.04 -26.75 -3.78
CA VAL A 239 -4.13 -27.63 -4.25
C VAL A 239 -4.00 -27.88 -5.76
N VAL A 240 -3.86 -26.82 -6.55
CA VAL A 240 -3.71 -26.92 -8.02
C VAL A 240 -2.46 -27.72 -8.41
N ASN A 241 -1.40 -27.65 -7.61
CA ASN A 241 -0.16 -28.41 -7.81
C ASN A 241 -0.19 -29.82 -7.16
N GLY A 242 -1.32 -30.29 -6.65
CA GLY A 242 -1.47 -31.62 -6.04
C GLY A 242 -0.78 -31.81 -4.68
N LYS A 243 -0.35 -30.73 -4.01
CA LYS A 243 0.40 -30.76 -2.75
C LYS A 243 -0.51 -30.62 -1.52
N PHE A 244 -1.47 -31.52 -1.36
CA PHE A 244 -2.48 -31.45 -0.29
C PHE A 244 -1.89 -31.55 1.13
N SER A 245 -0.81 -32.30 1.34
CA SER A 245 -0.13 -32.37 2.64
C SER A 245 0.34 -30.98 3.12
N ASN A 246 0.86 -30.15 2.20
CA ASN A 246 1.27 -28.79 2.51
C ASN A 246 0.08 -27.91 2.94
N VAL A 247 -1.11 -28.13 2.37
CA VAL A 247 -2.33 -27.39 2.76
C VAL A 247 -2.68 -27.69 4.21
N ILE A 248 -2.69 -28.98 4.58
CA ILE A 248 -2.98 -29.40 5.96
C ILE A 248 -1.98 -28.76 6.93
N TRP A 249 -0.69 -28.79 6.60
CA TRP A 249 0.35 -28.16 7.43
C TRP A 249 0.18 -26.65 7.56
N VAL A 250 -0.12 -25.95 6.47
CA VAL A 250 -0.36 -24.49 6.50
C VAL A 250 -1.56 -24.15 7.38
N CYS A 251 -2.67 -24.89 7.26
CA CYS A 251 -3.85 -24.70 8.10
C CYS A 251 -3.56 -25.01 9.57
N ALA A 252 -2.90 -26.13 9.87
CA ALA A 252 -2.56 -26.53 11.23
C ALA A 252 -1.64 -25.52 11.92
N ILE A 253 -0.60 -25.05 11.22
CA ILE A 253 0.31 -24.01 11.72
C ILE A 253 -0.45 -22.70 11.92
N GLY A 254 -1.29 -22.28 10.96
CA GLY A 254 -2.07 -21.05 11.05
C GLY A 254 -3.01 -21.03 12.25
N ILE A 255 -3.76 -22.13 12.46
CA ILE A 255 -4.66 -22.29 13.61
C ILE A 255 -3.87 -22.31 14.92
N SER A 256 -2.77 -23.07 14.98
CA SER A 256 -1.92 -23.12 16.17
C SER A 256 -1.34 -21.75 16.55
N LEU A 257 -0.88 -20.98 15.56
CA LEU A 257 -0.38 -19.61 15.77
C LEU A 257 -1.49 -18.67 16.24
N LEU A 258 -2.70 -18.78 15.68
CA LEU A 258 -3.84 -17.96 16.09
C LEU A 258 -4.23 -18.26 17.55
N ILE A 259 -4.38 -19.54 17.91
CA ILE A 259 -4.69 -19.97 19.28
C ILE A 259 -3.59 -19.50 20.24
N SER A 260 -2.32 -19.68 19.87
CA SER A 260 -1.18 -19.24 20.70
C SER A 260 -1.16 -17.73 20.89
N ALA A 261 -1.45 -16.95 19.84
CA ALA A 261 -1.50 -15.49 19.92
C ALA A 261 -2.65 -15.01 20.81
N ILE A 262 -3.83 -15.62 20.69
CA ILE A 262 -4.99 -15.32 21.55
C ILE A 262 -4.66 -15.68 23.01
N ALA A 263 -4.16 -16.88 23.26
CA ALA A 263 -3.81 -17.32 24.62
C ALA A 263 -2.73 -16.41 25.26
N LEU A 264 -1.70 -16.03 24.49
CA LEU A 264 -0.68 -15.09 24.96
C LEU A 264 -1.28 -13.71 25.26
N LEU A 265 -2.21 -13.23 24.45
CA LEU A 265 -2.86 -11.94 24.68
C LEU A 265 -3.65 -11.97 25.99
N TYR A 266 -4.57 -12.91 26.18
CA TYR A 266 -5.40 -13.00 27.40
C TYR A 266 -4.55 -13.23 28.66
N ASN A 267 -3.49 -14.03 28.59
CA ASN A 267 -2.63 -14.28 29.75
C ASN A 267 -1.78 -13.07 30.19
N ASN A 268 -1.63 -12.04 29.33
CA ASN A 268 -0.75 -10.90 29.61
C ASN A 268 -1.48 -9.55 29.68
N VAL A 269 -2.74 -9.47 29.25
CA VAL A 269 -3.50 -8.20 29.27
C VAL A 269 -3.66 -7.65 30.68
N ASP A 270 -3.94 -8.51 31.66
CA ASP A 270 -4.10 -8.09 33.07
C ASP A 270 -2.78 -7.62 33.72
N ASN A 271 -1.64 -7.93 33.10
CA ASN A 271 -0.31 -7.51 33.58
C ASN A 271 0.09 -6.11 33.05
N ILE A 272 -0.75 -5.42 32.29
CA ILE A 272 -0.46 -4.09 31.76
C ILE A 272 -0.74 -3.04 32.84
N GLU A 273 0.33 -2.53 33.47
CA GLU A 273 0.22 -1.55 34.56
C GLU A 273 -0.18 -0.14 34.10
N ASP A 274 0.18 0.26 32.86
CA ASP A 274 -0.16 1.58 32.31
C ASP A 274 -1.65 1.63 31.92
N PRO A 275 -2.49 2.46 32.59
CA PRO A 275 -3.92 2.52 32.33
C PRO A 275 -4.26 2.96 30.90
N LEU A 276 -3.44 3.80 30.27
CA LEU A 276 -3.65 4.24 28.89
C LEU A 276 -3.36 3.08 27.94
N MET A 277 -2.23 2.39 28.12
CA MET A 277 -1.88 1.22 27.31
C MET A 277 -2.89 0.09 27.47
N TYR A 278 -3.34 -0.18 28.70
CA TYR A 278 -4.37 -1.17 28.98
C TYR A 278 -5.65 -0.86 28.21
N LYS A 279 -6.14 0.39 28.29
CA LYS A 279 -7.33 0.83 27.56
C LYS A 279 -7.18 0.69 26.04
N VAL A 280 -6.01 1.01 25.50
CA VAL A 280 -5.76 0.87 24.05
C VAL A 280 -5.71 -0.60 23.65
N VAL A 281 -5.02 -1.47 24.40
CA VAL A 281 -4.96 -2.91 24.11
C VAL A 281 -6.35 -3.53 24.22
N GLN A 282 -7.11 -3.17 25.25
CA GLN A 282 -8.49 -3.61 25.45
C GLN A 282 -9.36 -3.26 24.23
N HIS A 283 -9.47 -1.97 23.89
CA HIS A 283 -10.33 -1.53 22.79
C HIS A 283 -9.85 -1.96 21.39
N TYR A 284 -8.53 -2.01 21.18
CA TYR A 284 -7.98 -2.27 19.86
C TYR A 284 -7.83 -3.77 19.55
N LEU A 285 -7.50 -4.60 20.55
CA LEU A 285 -7.19 -6.01 20.36
C LEU A 285 -8.21 -6.95 21.03
N ILE A 286 -8.61 -6.70 22.28
CA ILE A 286 -9.49 -7.62 23.03
C ILE A 286 -10.95 -7.49 22.62
N ASP A 287 -11.54 -6.29 22.64
CA ASP A 287 -12.96 -6.10 22.35
C ASP A 287 -13.43 -6.73 21.01
N PRO A 288 -12.65 -6.66 19.90
CA PRO A 288 -13.00 -7.36 18.66
C PRO A 288 -12.91 -8.88 18.73
N ILE A 289 -12.04 -9.42 19.60
CA ILE A 289 -11.95 -10.87 19.80
C ILE A 289 -13.12 -11.32 20.67
N ASP A 290 -13.44 -10.56 21.73
CA ASP A 290 -14.56 -10.84 22.61
C ASP A 290 -15.90 -10.82 21.87
N SER A 291 -16.11 -9.86 20.96
CA SER A 291 -17.35 -9.79 20.18
C SER A 291 -17.55 -11.05 19.33
N VAL A 292 -16.49 -11.56 18.72
CA VAL A 292 -16.51 -12.77 17.89
C VAL A 292 -16.63 -14.05 18.73
N LEU A 293 -15.93 -14.15 19.86
CA LEU A 293 -15.88 -15.38 20.67
C LEU A 293 -17.03 -15.53 21.66
N PHE A 294 -17.54 -14.43 22.21
CA PHE A 294 -18.50 -14.47 23.32
C PHE A 294 -19.86 -13.82 23.00
N GLN A 295 -19.92 -12.94 21.99
CA GLN A 295 -21.14 -12.19 21.67
C GLN A 295 -21.79 -12.62 20.35
N ASP A 296 -21.25 -13.63 19.67
CA ASP A 296 -21.69 -14.11 18.34
C ASP A 296 -21.93 -12.95 17.34
N SER A 297 -21.20 -11.85 17.49
CA SER A 297 -21.39 -10.64 16.70
C SER A 297 -20.06 -10.09 16.20
N PHE A 298 -20.03 -9.58 14.97
CA PHE A 298 -18.86 -8.90 14.41
C PHE A 298 -18.88 -7.39 14.68
N GLN A 299 -19.51 -6.97 15.79
CA GLN A 299 -19.69 -5.57 16.12
C GLN A 299 -18.39 -4.98 16.68
N THR A 300 -17.96 -3.89 16.05
CA THR A 300 -16.91 -3.01 16.55
C THR A 300 -17.28 -1.61 16.11
N SER A 301 -16.85 -0.58 16.84
CA SER A 301 -17.10 0.82 16.44
C SER A 301 -16.71 1.12 14.98
N SER A 302 -15.70 0.43 14.45
CA SER A 302 -15.28 0.56 13.06
C SER A 302 -16.11 -0.24 12.05
N THR A 303 -16.71 -1.36 12.45
CA THR A 303 -17.60 -2.18 11.63
C THR A 303 -18.99 -1.55 11.58
N ASP A 304 -19.49 -1.10 12.72
CA ASP A 304 -20.83 -0.54 12.86
C ASP A 304 -20.92 0.77 12.07
N ARG A 305 -19.90 1.63 12.21
CA ARG A 305 -19.80 2.84 11.39
C ARG A 305 -19.70 2.55 9.88
N LEU A 306 -19.05 1.44 9.50
CA LEU A 306 -18.97 1.04 8.10
C LEU A 306 -20.35 0.59 7.58
N LEU A 307 -21.10 -0.17 8.38
CA LEU A 307 -22.46 -0.60 8.05
C LEU A 307 -23.41 0.60 7.90
N GLU A 308 -23.36 1.55 8.82
CA GLU A 308 -24.12 2.81 8.72
C GLU A 308 -23.87 3.51 7.37
N MET A 309 -22.60 3.57 6.92
CA MET A 309 -22.26 4.16 5.64
C MET A 309 -22.79 3.38 4.43
N TYR A 310 -22.95 2.06 4.53
CA TYR A 310 -23.57 1.25 3.48
C TYR A 310 -25.09 1.49 3.39
N GLU A 311 -25.71 1.83 4.52
CA GLU A 311 -27.14 2.12 4.63
C GLU A 311 -27.49 3.54 4.15
N GLU A 312 -26.52 4.47 4.10
CA GLU A 312 -26.71 5.84 3.61
C GLU A 312 -27.34 5.89 2.20
N ASP A 313 -28.56 6.41 2.11
CA ASP A 313 -29.33 6.46 0.85
C ASP A 313 -28.98 7.67 -0.02
N ASP A 314 -28.51 8.76 0.59
CA ASP A 314 -28.18 10.01 -0.10
C ASP A 314 -27.10 9.84 -1.16
N ILE A 315 -26.11 8.97 -0.95
CA ILE A 315 -25.06 8.73 -1.94
C ILE A 315 -25.53 7.81 -3.07
N LYS A 316 -26.48 6.90 -2.78
CA LYS A 316 -26.96 5.88 -3.73
C LYS A 316 -27.71 6.48 -4.91
N GLN A 317 -28.34 7.64 -4.73
CA GLN A 317 -29.03 8.35 -5.82
C GLN A 317 -28.10 8.70 -6.99
N TYR A 318 -26.79 8.81 -6.74
CA TYR A 318 -25.79 9.17 -7.74
C TYR A 318 -25.15 7.96 -8.45
N PHE A 319 -25.50 6.72 -8.09
CA PHE A 319 -24.81 5.53 -8.61
C PHE A 319 -25.00 5.29 -10.12
N TRP A 320 -26.04 5.86 -10.73
CA TRP A 320 -26.27 5.71 -12.16
C TRP A 320 -25.37 6.60 -13.00
N LEU A 321 -25.32 7.91 -12.70
CA LEU A 321 -24.66 8.91 -13.54
C LEU A 321 -23.42 9.55 -12.89
N GLY A 322 -23.28 9.43 -11.57
CA GLY A 322 -22.25 10.11 -10.79
C GLY A 322 -22.63 11.56 -10.47
N ALA A 323 -22.17 12.03 -9.31
CA ALA A 323 -22.30 13.40 -8.84
C ALA A 323 -21.15 14.30 -9.33
N GLY A 324 -20.07 13.73 -9.87
CA GLY A 324 -18.85 14.46 -10.24
C GLY A 324 -18.17 15.19 -9.08
N ARG A 325 -18.53 14.87 -7.84
CA ARG A 325 -18.03 15.50 -6.61
C ARG A 325 -17.41 14.46 -5.70
N TYR A 326 -16.15 14.66 -5.34
CA TYR A 326 -15.37 13.72 -4.54
C TYR A 326 -15.22 14.19 -3.10
N THR A 327 -15.13 15.50 -2.88
CA THR A 327 -15.09 16.13 -1.55
C THR A 327 -16.15 17.23 -1.38
N ASN A 328 -16.54 17.43 -0.13
CA ASN A 328 -17.31 18.57 0.34
C ASN A 328 -16.39 19.79 0.57
N PRO A 329 -16.93 21.01 0.74
CA PRO A 329 -16.12 22.23 0.88
C PRO A 329 -15.34 22.27 2.20
N ASP A 330 -15.78 21.50 3.19
CA ASP A 330 -15.12 21.26 4.46
C ASP A 330 -13.95 20.25 4.36
N GLY A 331 -13.72 19.68 3.18
CA GLY A 331 -12.66 18.69 2.92
C GLY A 331 -13.04 17.25 3.26
N HIS A 332 -14.23 17.00 3.82
CA HIS A 332 -14.73 15.64 4.03
C HIS A 332 -15.19 15.00 2.72
N TYR A 333 -15.34 13.69 2.71
CA TYR A 333 -15.78 12.99 1.50
C TYR A 333 -17.24 13.28 1.19
N PHE A 334 -17.54 13.39 -0.11
CA PHE A 334 -18.90 13.62 -0.57
C PHE A 334 -19.84 12.49 -0.11
N GLY A 335 -21.03 12.88 0.36
CA GLY A 335 -22.00 11.97 0.97
C GLY A 335 -21.62 11.43 2.35
N GLY A 336 -20.55 11.91 2.98
CA GLY A 336 -20.15 11.47 4.33
C GLY A 336 -19.67 10.01 4.41
N VAL A 337 -19.47 9.37 3.25
CA VAL A 337 -19.11 7.96 3.13
C VAL A 337 -17.63 7.80 2.78
N ASP A 338 -16.91 7.00 3.57
CA ASP A 338 -15.51 6.63 3.30
C ASP A 338 -15.37 5.21 2.71
N ILE A 339 -16.44 4.64 2.14
CA ILE A 339 -16.40 3.36 1.44
C ILE A 339 -15.86 3.57 0.03
N GLY A 340 -14.81 2.83 -0.36
CA GLY A 340 -14.19 2.95 -1.68
C GLY A 340 -15.17 2.74 -2.83
N TYR A 341 -16.01 1.70 -2.78
CA TYR A 341 -17.02 1.43 -3.80
C TYR A 341 -18.05 2.55 -3.94
N TYR A 342 -18.63 3.02 -2.82
CA TYR A 342 -19.65 4.08 -2.86
C TYR A 342 -19.07 5.40 -3.34
N ARG A 343 -17.81 5.70 -3.02
CA ARG A 343 -17.14 6.90 -3.52
C ARG A 343 -16.95 6.86 -5.03
N MET A 344 -16.57 5.70 -5.58
CA MET A 344 -16.41 5.57 -7.03
C MET A 344 -17.74 5.60 -7.76
N LEU A 345 -18.74 4.85 -7.28
CA LEU A 345 -20.08 4.86 -7.85
C LEU A 345 -20.75 6.23 -7.71
N GLY A 346 -20.63 6.85 -6.54
CA GLY A 346 -21.17 8.18 -6.27
C GLY A 346 -20.49 9.27 -7.10
N TYR A 347 -19.20 9.16 -7.40
CA TYR A 347 -18.50 10.13 -8.25
C TYR A 347 -18.75 9.91 -9.74
N TYR A 348 -18.52 8.68 -10.23
CA TYR A 348 -18.47 8.35 -11.65
C TYR A 348 -19.75 7.75 -12.24
N GLY A 349 -20.66 7.30 -11.38
CA GLY A 349 -21.73 6.39 -11.77
C GLY A 349 -21.19 5.02 -12.21
N ILE A 350 -22.10 4.17 -12.69
CA ILE A 350 -21.79 2.80 -13.09
C ILE A 350 -20.78 2.74 -14.25
N ILE A 351 -20.85 3.69 -15.19
CA ILE A 351 -20.00 3.70 -16.40
C ILE A 351 -18.53 3.91 -16.01
N GLY A 352 -18.22 4.95 -15.22
CA GLY A 352 -16.83 5.14 -14.81
C GLY A 352 -16.36 4.14 -13.77
N PHE A 353 -17.27 3.58 -12.95
CA PHE A 353 -16.91 2.46 -12.08
C PHE A 353 -16.43 1.23 -12.89
N LEU A 354 -17.10 0.91 -13.99
CA LEU A 354 -16.66 -0.12 -14.93
C LEU A 354 -15.32 0.25 -15.58
N LEU A 355 -15.12 1.52 -15.97
CA LEU A 355 -13.86 2.00 -16.53
C LEU A 355 -12.69 1.86 -15.55
N ILE A 356 -12.89 2.19 -14.26
CA ILE A 356 -11.87 2.01 -13.21
C ILE A 356 -11.55 0.53 -13.03
N THR A 357 -12.59 -0.30 -12.92
CA THR A 357 -12.43 -1.75 -12.76
C THR A 357 -11.69 -2.36 -13.95
N TYR A 358 -11.99 -1.91 -15.17
CA TYR A 358 -11.29 -2.31 -16.38
C TYR A 358 -9.82 -1.82 -16.38
N THR A 359 -9.58 -0.60 -15.92
CA THR A 359 -8.21 -0.04 -15.79
C THR A 359 -7.38 -0.89 -14.82
N LEU A 360 -7.97 -1.30 -13.69
CA LEU A 360 -7.35 -2.19 -12.71
C LEU A 360 -7.05 -3.57 -13.31
N TYR A 361 -8.05 -4.18 -13.96
CA TYR A 361 -7.89 -5.44 -14.65
C TYR A 361 -6.75 -5.38 -15.68
N TYR A 362 -6.72 -4.33 -16.50
CA TYR A 362 -5.70 -4.15 -17.52
C TYR A 362 -4.30 -4.02 -16.91
N LEU A 363 -4.15 -3.22 -15.84
CA LEU A 363 -2.88 -3.04 -15.13
C LEU A 363 -2.29 -4.38 -14.68
N ILE A 364 -3.12 -5.23 -14.06
CA ILE A 364 -2.66 -6.49 -13.43
C ILE A 364 -2.46 -7.60 -14.47
N TYR A 365 -3.38 -7.75 -15.43
CA TYR A 365 -3.41 -8.93 -16.31
C TYR A 365 -2.93 -8.67 -17.73
N CYS A 366 -3.09 -7.46 -18.26
CA CYS A 366 -2.83 -7.19 -19.69
C CYS A 366 -1.45 -6.58 -19.95
N THR A 367 -0.81 -5.96 -18.96
CA THR A 367 0.56 -5.45 -19.05
C THR A 367 1.58 -6.60 -19.20
N ARG A 368 2.82 -6.30 -19.59
CA ARG A 368 3.93 -7.28 -19.63
C ARG A 368 4.51 -7.48 -18.23
N SER A 369 3.65 -7.83 -17.27
CA SER A 369 4.07 -8.06 -15.90
C SER A 369 4.76 -9.43 -15.74
N ASP A 370 5.92 -9.41 -15.08
CA ASP A 370 6.74 -10.57 -14.71
C ASP A 370 6.17 -11.38 -13.53
N LEU A 371 5.11 -10.86 -12.90
CA LEU A 371 4.53 -11.43 -11.71
C LEU A 371 3.76 -12.71 -12.03
N ASP A 372 3.92 -13.74 -11.20
CA ASP A 372 3.22 -15.01 -11.39
C ASP A 372 1.71 -14.86 -11.23
N ILE A 373 0.98 -15.76 -11.86
CA ILE A 373 -0.48 -15.67 -11.96
C ILE A 373 -1.15 -15.71 -10.58
N TYR A 374 -0.63 -16.45 -9.59
CA TYR A 374 -1.25 -16.53 -8.26
C TYR A 374 -1.12 -15.21 -7.51
N THR A 375 0.03 -14.54 -7.61
CA THR A 375 0.21 -13.22 -6.99
C THR A 375 -0.59 -12.14 -7.71
N LYS A 376 -0.77 -12.22 -9.04
CA LYS A 376 -1.69 -11.35 -9.79
C LYS A 376 -3.13 -11.47 -9.28
N HIS A 377 -3.64 -12.70 -9.13
CA HIS A 377 -4.97 -12.95 -8.54
C HIS A 377 -5.05 -12.41 -7.11
N ALA A 378 -4.05 -12.66 -6.28
CA ALA A 378 -4.00 -12.17 -4.90
C ALA A 378 -4.08 -10.63 -4.85
N PHE A 379 -3.32 -9.92 -5.68
CA PHE A 379 -3.35 -8.47 -5.76
C PHE A 379 -4.70 -7.96 -6.25
N PHE A 380 -5.28 -8.58 -7.29
CA PHE A 380 -6.59 -8.20 -7.80
C PHE A 380 -7.68 -8.35 -6.72
N ILE A 381 -7.70 -9.50 -6.02
CA ILE A 381 -8.62 -9.72 -4.90
C ILE A 381 -8.38 -8.69 -3.79
N ASN A 382 -7.13 -8.39 -3.46
CA ASN A 382 -6.79 -7.40 -2.44
C ASN A 382 -7.34 -6.01 -2.81
N PHE A 383 -7.20 -5.58 -4.06
CA PHE A 383 -7.83 -4.34 -4.53
C PHE A 383 -9.35 -4.35 -4.32
N LEU A 384 -10.05 -5.45 -4.65
CA LEU A 384 -11.49 -5.55 -4.43
C LEU A 384 -11.84 -5.45 -2.94
N VAL A 385 -11.15 -6.23 -2.09
CA VAL A 385 -11.44 -6.25 -0.64
C VAL A 385 -11.15 -4.91 0.02
N LEU A 386 -10.06 -4.22 -0.36
CA LEU A 386 -9.73 -2.91 0.20
C LEU A 386 -10.81 -1.85 -0.10
N ASN A 387 -11.45 -1.92 -1.28
CA ASN A 387 -12.52 -1.00 -1.65
C ASN A 387 -13.84 -1.19 -0.91
N PHE A 388 -14.03 -2.33 -0.22
CA PHE A 388 -15.14 -2.47 0.73
C PHE A 388 -14.99 -1.55 1.94
N LYS A 389 -13.75 -1.16 2.29
CA LYS A 389 -13.48 -0.31 3.45
C LYS A 389 -13.11 1.12 3.09
N GLY A 390 -12.29 1.33 2.06
CA GLY A 390 -11.76 2.65 1.75
C GLY A 390 -11.29 2.75 0.31
N ASP A 391 -11.11 3.96 -0.18
CA ASP A 391 -10.75 4.21 -1.58
C ASP A 391 -9.32 3.73 -1.90
N VAL A 392 -9.20 2.54 -2.48
CA VAL A 392 -7.93 1.95 -2.93
C VAL A 392 -8.05 1.56 -4.39
N GLN A 393 -7.95 2.55 -5.26
CA GLN A 393 -8.06 2.37 -6.71
C GLN A 393 -6.69 2.44 -7.39
N VAL A 394 -6.68 2.25 -8.71
CA VAL A 394 -5.48 2.34 -9.56
C VAL A 394 -4.73 3.68 -9.45
N PHE A 395 -5.38 4.71 -8.92
CA PHE A 395 -4.84 6.05 -8.69
C PHE A 395 -4.60 6.36 -7.19
N ASN A 396 -4.37 5.33 -6.36
CA ASN A 396 -3.97 5.56 -4.98
C ASN A 396 -2.45 5.67 -4.84
N ASN A 397 -1.95 6.88 -4.61
CA ASN A 397 -0.52 7.21 -4.61
C ASN A 397 0.34 6.38 -3.64
N ASN A 398 -0.22 5.93 -2.52
CA ASN A 398 0.51 5.17 -1.51
C ASN A 398 0.92 3.76 -1.98
N ILE A 399 0.17 3.14 -2.88
CA ILE A 399 0.41 1.77 -3.36
C ILE A 399 1.14 1.71 -4.71
N ILE A 400 1.10 2.79 -5.50
CA ILE A 400 1.65 2.80 -6.88
C ILE A 400 3.11 2.35 -6.94
N PRO A 401 4.04 2.87 -6.10
CA PRO A 401 5.43 2.41 -6.14
C PRO A 401 5.57 0.91 -5.89
N ILE A 402 4.77 0.35 -4.98
CA ILE A 402 4.78 -1.08 -4.61
C ILE A 402 4.26 -1.93 -5.78
N VAL A 403 3.12 -1.53 -6.35
CA VAL A 403 2.48 -2.23 -7.47
C VAL A 403 3.39 -2.21 -8.69
N VAL A 404 4.01 -1.07 -9.03
CA VAL A 404 4.97 -0.98 -10.14
C VAL A 404 6.18 -1.86 -9.91
N ALA A 405 6.76 -1.83 -8.70
CA ALA A 405 7.92 -2.66 -8.35
C ALA A 405 7.63 -4.16 -8.55
N PHE A 406 6.49 -4.65 -8.03
CA PHE A 406 6.17 -6.07 -8.12
C PHE A 406 5.67 -6.50 -9.50
N LEU A 407 4.88 -5.68 -10.19
CA LEU A 407 4.38 -6.04 -11.52
C LEU A 407 5.52 -6.15 -12.54
N PHE A 408 6.49 -5.23 -12.52
CA PHE A 408 7.47 -5.10 -13.61
C PHE A 408 8.91 -5.47 -13.22
N PHE A 409 9.19 -5.70 -11.94
CA PHE A 409 10.56 -5.96 -11.46
C PHE A 409 10.60 -7.07 -10.38
N SER A 410 9.67 -8.03 -10.44
CA SER A 410 9.67 -9.21 -9.58
C SER A 410 10.50 -10.38 -10.11
N SER A 411 10.80 -10.40 -11.41
CA SER A 411 11.72 -11.36 -12.02
C SER A 411 13.17 -11.05 -11.65
N LYS A 412 13.99 -12.11 -11.48
CA LYS A 412 15.45 -11.97 -11.33
C LYS A 412 16.14 -11.59 -12.64
N GLU A 413 15.45 -11.71 -13.77
CA GLU A 413 15.97 -11.23 -15.04
C GLU A 413 16.03 -9.71 -15.01
N LYS A 414 17.25 -9.18 -15.09
CA LYS A 414 17.42 -7.75 -15.29
C LYS A 414 16.75 -7.40 -16.60
N LEU A 415 15.91 -6.37 -16.58
CA LEU A 415 15.51 -5.65 -17.78
C LEU A 415 16.78 -5.09 -18.43
N LEU A 416 17.44 -5.93 -19.22
CA LEU A 416 18.53 -5.53 -20.07
C LEU A 416 17.87 -4.91 -21.29
N PHE A 417 18.31 -3.70 -21.64
CA PHE A 417 17.99 -3.06 -22.90
C PHE A 417 18.40 -4.00 -24.05
N LYS A 418 17.49 -4.87 -24.45
CA LYS A 418 17.45 -5.55 -25.73
C LYS A 418 16.19 -5.05 -26.41
N ILE A 419 16.25 -3.80 -26.84
CA ILE A 419 15.38 -3.30 -27.91
C ILE A 419 16.22 -3.33 -29.17
#